data_AF-A0A8T4E5C9-F1
#
_entry.id   AF-A0A8T4E5C9-F1
#
_cell.length_a   1.000
_cell.length_b   1.000
_cell.length_c   1.000
_cell.angle_alpha   90.00
_cell.angle_beta   90.00
_cell.angle_gamma   90.00
#
_symmetry.space_group_name_H-M   'P 1'
#
loop_
_entity.id
_entity.type
_entity.pdbx_description
1 polymer ?
#
loop_
_entity_poly.entity_id
_entity_poly.type
_entity_poly.pdbx_seq_one_letter_code
_entity_poly.pdbx_strand_id
1 'polypeptide(L)'
;MGAIGRTSRGNINLDFAVGISLFMLAFFSSFAYLNQEYMERLSNERQMQADSELENALAAVPKALFEKRVILVEGYSENELVVLPGYGADLVLDSSGKPVCYDERLEGFVANISGRAEFYAYLTSDYFVHDFCTAGPFYNRLEEKISSPIYLEALTSVPRFEGRGETCSRRVVSVLTSDGFEEAVAEFCI
;
A
#
# COMPACT_ATOMS: atom_id res chain seq x y z
N MET A 1 -69.15 -65.20 -7.39
CA MET A 1 -68.20 -65.38 -6.28
C MET A 1 -66.79 -65.27 -6.84
N GLY A 2 -65.92 -64.53 -6.16
CA GLY A 2 -64.48 -64.58 -6.41
C GLY A 2 -63.91 -63.48 -7.30
N ALA A 3 -64.06 -62.22 -6.91
CA ALA A 3 -62.98 -61.25 -7.09
C ALA A 3 -61.85 -61.64 -6.12
N ILE A 4 -60.60 -61.53 -6.56
CA ILE A 4 -59.39 -61.10 -5.81
C ILE A 4 -58.17 -61.61 -6.60
N GLY A 5 -57.30 -60.67 -6.96
CA GLY A 5 -56.04 -60.96 -7.65
C GLY A 5 -55.46 -59.79 -8.44
N ARG A 6 -55.79 -58.53 -8.09
CA ARG A 6 -55.02 -57.37 -8.53
C ARG A 6 -53.89 -57.16 -7.53
N THR A 7 -52.69 -57.63 -7.86
CA THR A 7 -51.46 -57.15 -7.23
C THR A 7 -50.53 -56.64 -8.34
N SER A 8 -50.41 -55.31 -8.35
CA SER A 8 -49.25 -54.52 -8.77
C SER A 8 -48.32 -55.19 -9.80
N ARG A 9 -48.66 -55.05 -11.08
CA ARG A 9 -47.62 -54.93 -12.12
C ARG A 9 -47.47 -53.44 -12.38
N GLY A 10 -46.71 -52.78 -11.51
CA GLY A 10 -46.21 -51.43 -11.78
C GLY A 10 -45.63 -51.40 -13.18
N ASN A 11 -45.87 -50.33 -13.91
CA ASN A 11 -45.48 -50.22 -15.31
C ASN A 11 -43.95 -50.15 -15.37
N ILE A 12 -43.29 -51.31 -15.50
CA ILE A 12 -41.83 -51.50 -15.42
C ILE A 12 -41.08 -50.48 -16.30
N ASN A 13 -41.67 -50.10 -17.43
CA ASN A 13 -41.13 -49.09 -18.34
C ASN A 13 -41.15 -47.67 -17.76
N LEU A 14 -42.18 -47.31 -16.98
CA LEU A 14 -42.28 -46.04 -16.27
C LEU A 14 -41.24 -45.97 -15.14
N ASP A 15 -41.15 -47.04 -14.33
CA ASP A 15 -40.19 -47.09 -13.22
C ASP A 15 -38.74 -47.06 -13.72
N PHE A 16 -38.46 -47.72 -14.86
CA PHE A 16 -37.17 -47.65 -15.53
C PHE A 16 -36.85 -46.27 -16.10
N ALA A 17 -37.83 -45.61 -16.74
CA ALA A 17 -37.66 -44.26 -17.28
C ALA A 17 -37.45 -43.21 -16.18
N VAL A 18 -38.17 -43.32 -15.07
CA VAL A 18 -37.97 -42.47 -13.88
C VAL A 18 -36.59 -42.72 -13.28
N GLY A 19 -36.16 -43.99 -13.16
CA GLY A 19 -34.83 -44.34 -12.69
C GLY A 19 -33.70 -43.76 -13.54
N ILE A 20 -33.79 -43.87 -14.88
CA ILE A 20 -32.81 -43.27 -15.79
C ILE A 20 -32.82 -41.74 -15.68
N SER A 21 -33.99 -41.11 -15.59
CA SER A 21 -34.11 -39.66 -15.51
C SER A 21 -33.48 -39.12 -14.22
N LEU A 22 -33.73 -39.77 -13.08
CA LEU A 22 -33.11 -39.41 -11.80
C LEU A 22 -31.60 -39.67 -11.81
N PHE A 23 -31.14 -40.75 -12.43
CA PHE A 23 -29.71 -41.01 -12.61
C PHE A 23 -29.03 -39.93 -13.44
N MET A 24 -29.61 -39.55 -14.59
CA MET A 24 -29.07 -38.48 -15.43
C MET A 24 -29.05 -37.14 -14.68
N LEU A 25 -30.12 -36.82 -13.94
CA LEU A 25 -30.19 -35.59 -13.15
C LEU A 25 -29.13 -35.56 -12.04
N ALA A 26 -28.94 -36.68 -11.33
CA ALA A 26 -27.89 -36.83 -10.31
C ALA A 26 -26.48 -36.78 -10.91
N PHE A 27 -26.28 -37.33 -12.11
CA PHE A 27 -25.01 -37.28 -12.83
C PHE A 27 -24.68 -35.85 -13.28
N PHE A 28 -25.62 -35.15 -13.91
CA PHE A 28 -25.42 -33.76 -14.34
C PHE A 28 -25.22 -32.81 -13.15
N SER A 29 -25.96 -32.98 -12.05
CA SER A 29 -25.79 -32.15 -10.86
C SER A 29 -24.43 -32.36 -10.21
N SER A 30 -23.97 -33.61 -10.11
CA SER A 30 -22.65 -33.94 -9.58
C SER A 30 -21.54 -33.39 -10.46
N PHE A 31 -21.68 -33.51 -11.79
CA PHE A 31 -20.71 -32.97 -12.73
C PHE A 31 -20.68 -31.43 -12.70
N ALA A 32 -21.84 -30.78 -12.61
CA ALA A 32 -21.92 -29.33 -12.48
C ALA A 32 -21.25 -28.83 -11.20
N TYR A 33 -21.49 -29.51 -10.07
CA TYR A 33 -20.85 -29.21 -8.79
C TYR A 33 -19.32 -29.35 -8.86
N LEU A 34 -18.82 -30.48 -9.39
CA LEU A 34 -17.38 -30.72 -9.54
C LEU A 34 -16.72 -29.70 -10.48
N ASN A 35 -17.42 -29.34 -11.57
CA ASN A 35 -16.91 -28.35 -12.50
C ASN A 35 -16.86 -26.94 -11.87
N GLN A 36 -17.86 -26.59 -11.06
CA GLN A 36 -17.84 -25.34 -10.30
C GLN A 36 -16.66 -25.28 -9.32
N GLU A 37 -16.46 -26.34 -8.52
CA GLU A 37 -15.35 -26.42 -7.56
C GLU A 37 -13.98 -26.36 -8.26
N TYR A 38 -13.85 -27.02 -9.42
CA TYR A 38 -12.63 -26.97 -10.23
C TYR A 38 -12.37 -25.56 -10.77
N MET A 39 -13.39 -24.89 -11.30
CA MET A 39 -13.26 -23.52 -11.83
C MET A 39 -12.92 -22.51 -10.73
N GLU A 40 -13.48 -22.66 -9.53
CA GLU A 40 -13.17 -21.82 -8.37
C GLU A 40 -11.72 -22.02 -7.89
N ARG A 41 -11.23 -23.26 -7.86
CA ARG A 41 -9.81 -23.54 -7.57
C ARG A 41 -8.90 -22.92 -8.62
N LEU A 42 -9.22 -23.09 -9.90
CA LEU A 42 -8.44 -22.53 -11.00
C LEU A 42 -8.39 -20.99 -10.96
N SER A 43 -9.51 -20.32 -10.61
CA SER A 43 -9.50 -18.87 -10.44
C SER A 43 -8.65 -18.41 -9.25
N ASN A 44 -8.70 -19.14 -8.13
CA ASN A 44 -7.88 -18.82 -6.97
C ASN A 44 -6.38 -18.99 -7.25
N GLU A 45 -5.99 -20.06 -7.94
CA GLU A 45 -4.60 -20.29 -8.35
C GLU A 45 -4.09 -19.17 -9.27
N ARG A 46 -4.90 -18.75 -10.26
CA ARG A 46 -4.55 -17.62 -11.13
C ARG A 46 -4.41 -16.31 -10.37
N GLN A 47 -5.30 -16.05 -9.41
CA GLN A 47 -5.20 -14.85 -8.58
C GLN A 47 -3.94 -14.86 -7.72
N MET A 48 -3.60 -16.00 -7.11
CA MET A 48 -2.36 -16.13 -6.32
C MET A 48 -1.11 -15.91 -7.18
N GLN A 49 -1.10 -16.42 -8.40
CA GLN A 49 0.00 -16.19 -9.33
C GLN A 49 0.11 -14.71 -9.72
N ALA A 50 -1.01 -14.07 -10.06
CA ALA A 50 -1.03 -12.64 -10.38
C ALA A 50 -0.55 -11.76 -9.22
N ASP A 51 -0.96 -12.09 -7.98
CA ASP A 51 -0.52 -11.38 -6.79
C ASP A 51 0.99 -11.56 -6.54
N SER A 52 1.54 -12.75 -6.78
CA SER A 52 2.98 -13.01 -6.67
C SER A 52 3.78 -12.27 -7.76
N GLU A 53 3.28 -12.25 -9.00
CA GLU A 53 3.89 -11.48 -10.10
C GLU A 53 3.89 -9.99 -9.79
N LEU A 54 2.83 -9.46 -9.17
CA LEU A 54 2.76 -8.07 -8.71
C LEU A 54 3.78 -7.78 -7.60
N GLU A 55 3.89 -8.62 -6.59
CA GLU A 55 4.88 -8.42 -5.51
C GLU A 55 6.31 -8.39 -6.07
N ASN A 56 6.63 -9.28 -7.01
CA ASN A 56 7.91 -9.30 -7.69
C ASN A 56 8.12 -8.04 -8.55
N ALA A 57 7.09 -7.60 -9.28
CA ALA A 57 7.15 -6.39 -10.09
C ALA A 57 7.38 -5.15 -9.23
N LEU A 58 6.70 -5.02 -8.09
CA LEU A 58 6.89 -3.93 -7.12
C LEU A 58 8.27 -3.97 -6.47
N ALA A 59 8.77 -5.15 -6.12
CA ALA A 59 10.12 -5.30 -5.56
C ALA A 59 11.22 -4.92 -6.56
N ALA A 60 10.96 -5.07 -7.86
CA ALA A 60 11.88 -4.69 -8.93
C ALA A 60 11.83 -3.19 -9.29
N VAL A 61 10.85 -2.43 -8.79
CA VAL A 61 10.77 -0.98 -9.05
C VAL A 61 11.99 -0.29 -8.42
N PRO A 62 12.76 0.49 -9.19
CA PRO A 62 13.88 1.25 -8.65
C PRO A 62 13.42 2.20 -7.54
N LYS A 63 14.05 2.09 -6.38
CA LYS A 63 13.87 3.02 -5.26
C LYS A 63 15.02 4.00 -5.25
N ALA A 64 14.74 5.24 -4.88
CA ALA A 64 15.79 6.22 -4.64
C ALA A 64 16.35 5.99 -3.22
N LEU A 65 17.67 6.20 -3.09
CA LEU A 65 18.37 6.15 -1.82
C LEU A 65 18.42 7.57 -1.24
N PHE A 66 17.95 7.73 -0.01
CA PHE A 66 17.92 8.99 0.69
C PHE A 66 18.75 8.93 1.96
N GLU A 67 19.38 10.05 2.29
CA GLU A 67 19.96 10.24 3.62
C GLU A 67 18.91 10.84 4.54
N LYS A 68 18.59 10.16 5.62
CA LYS A 68 17.73 10.64 6.69
C LYS A 68 18.57 10.95 7.94
N ARG A 69 18.26 12.04 8.61
CA ARG A 69 18.75 12.37 9.96
C ARG A 69 17.59 12.69 10.88
N VAL A 70 17.75 12.34 12.15
CA VAL A 70 16.83 12.70 13.21
C VAL A 70 17.40 13.92 13.93
N ILE A 71 16.62 14.98 14.03
CA ILE A 71 16.97 16.21 14.73
C ILE A 71 16.08 16.28 15.96
N LEU A 72 16.70 16.26 17.13
CA LEU A 72 16.05 16.43 18.41
C LEU A 72 16.33 17.84 18.91
N VAL A 73 15.28 18.57 19.21
CA VAL A 73 15.36 19.93 19.74
C VAL A 73 14.66 19.96 21.09
N GLU A 74 15.38 20.34 22.13
CA GLU A 74 14.85 20.49 23.49
C GLU A 74 14.82 21.97 23.90
N GLY A 75 13.69 22.41 24.45
CA GLY A 75 13.47 23.79 24.85
C GLY A 75 12.00 24.23 24.75
N TYR A 76 11.78 25.54 24.86
CA TYR A 76 10.47 26.15 24.68
C TYR A 76 10.62 27.40 23.82
N SER A 77 9.95 27.41 22.67
CA SER A 77 10.07 28.48 21.70
C SER A 77 8.88 28.56 20.73
N GLU A 78 8.65 29.77 20.22
CA GLU A 78 7.63 30.07 19.22
C GLU A 78 8.31 30.62 17.95
N ASN A 79 8.08 29.98 16.81
CA ASN A 79 8.61 30.31 15.49
C ASN A 79 10.13 30.50 15.47
N GLU A 80 10.89 29.66 16.16
CA GLU A 80 12.34 29.80 16.18
C GLU A 80 13.02 29.04 15.04
N LEU A 81 14.11 29.64 14.54
CA LEU A 81 14.97 29.03 13.55
C LEU A 81 15.79 27.91 14.21
N VAL A 82 15.58 26.68 13.75
CA VAL A 82 16.44 25.54 14.03
C VAL A 82 17.47 25.49 12.91
N VAL A 83 18.74 25.68 13.25
CA VAL A 83 19.82 25.77 12.25
C VAL A 83 20.19 24.37 11.79
N LEU A 84 20.53 24.21 10.51
CA LEU A 84 21.09 22.98 9.97
C LEU A 84 22.60 23.14 9.72
N PRO A 85 23.45 23.05 10.76
CA PRO A 85 24.86 23.38 10.62
C PRO A 85 25.60 22.36 9.73
N GLY A 86 25.90 22.77 8.50
CA GLY A 86 26.77 22.02 7.57
C GLY A 86 26.12 20.83 6.88
N TYR A 87 24.79 20.68 6.98
CA TYR A 87 24.02 19.65 6.30
C TYR A 87 22.82 20.29 5.60
N GLY A 88 22.72 20.13 4.28
CA GLY A 88 21.52 20.51 3.54
C GLY A 88 20.41 19.49 3.76
N ALA A 89 19.17 19.94 3.87
CA ALA A 89 18.01 19.06 3.91
C ALA A 89 16.97 19.57 2.90
N ASP A 90 16.60 18.73 1.94
CA ASP A 90 15.60 19.07 0.93
C ASP A 90 14.16 18.88 1.44
N LEU A 91 13.98 18.08 2.48
CA LEU A 91 12.70 17.93 3.15
C LEU A 91 12.90 17.74 4.64
N VAL A 92 12.23 18.53 5.46
CA VAL A 92 12.16 18.32 6.91
C VAL A 92 10.71 18.04 7.29
N LEU A 93 10.48 16.92 7.96
CA LEU A 93 9.18 16.53 8.48
C LEU A 93 9.18 16.61 10.00
N ASP A 94 8.06 17.03 10.59
CA ASP A 94 7.83 16.91 12.03
C ASP A 94 7.56 15.45 12.44
N SER A 95 7.36 15.23 13.74
CA SER A 95 7.07 13.90 14.29
C SER A 95 5.76 13.29 13.79
N SER A 96 4.85 14.10 13.23
CA SER A 96 3.60 13.66 12.61
C SER A 96 3.73 13.38 11.11
N GLY A 97 4.91 13.58 10.54
CA GLY A 97 5.18 13.39 9.11
C GLY A 97 4.79 14.58 8.23
N LYS A 98 4.51 15.75 8.83
CA LYS A 98 4.14 16.95 8.08
C LYS A 98 5.36 17.80 7.76
N PRO A 99 5.42 18.45 6.58
CA PRO A 99 6.50 19.35 6.24
C PRO A 99 6.51 20.56 7.18
N VAL A 100 7.71 20.98 7.55
CA VAL A 100 7.93 22.26 8.23
C VAL A 100 8.38 23.29 7.21
N CYS A 101 8.09 24.57 7.47
CA CYS A 101 8.59 25.62 6.60
C CYS A 101 10.06 25.93 6.87
N TYR A 102 10.74 26.32 5.81
CA TYR A 102 12.13 26.75 5.82
C TYR A 102 12.24 28.25 6.08
N ASP A 103 13.43 28.66 6.54
CA ASP A 103 13.83 30.06 6.48
C ASP A 103 14.09 30.49 5.02
N GLU A 104 13.90 31.78 4.72
CA GLU A 104 14.08 32.36 3.38
C GLU A 104 15.50 32.16 2.83
N ARG A 105 16.51 32.01 3.70
CA ARG A 105 17.91 31.78 3.30
C ARG A 105 18.26 30.30 3.21
N LEU A 106 17.32 29.41 3.51
CA LEU A 106 17.52 27.95 3.55
C LEU A 106 18.66 27.53 4.51
N GLU A 107 18.93 28.33 5.54
CA GLU A 107 19.93 28.03 6.58
C GLU A 107 19.39 27.03 7.64
N GLY A 108 18.08 26.79 7.63
CA GLY A 108 17.39 25.94 8.58
C GLY A 108 15.88 25.94 8.36
N PHE A 109 15.14 25.48 9.37
CA PHE A 109 13.68 25.43 9.37
C PHE A 109 13.10 26.13 10.58
N VAL A 110 11.86 26.61 10.44
CA VAL A 110 11.15 27.33 11.50
C VAL A 110 10.20 26.38 12.21
N ALA A 111 10.31 26.30 13.53
CA ALA A 111 9.47 25.41 14.32
C ALA A 111 9.05 26.01 15.66
N ASN A 112 7.90 25.53 16.14
CA ASN A 112 7.45 25.74 17.51
C ASN A 112 7.94 24.56 18.36
N ILE A 113 8.66 24.85 19.45
CA ILE A 113 9.25 23.84 20.32
C ILE A 113 8.56 23.93 21.68
N SER A 114 8.05 22.80 22.18
CA SER A 114 7.42 22.71 23.51
C SER A 114 7.94 21.49 24.26
N GLY A 115 8.96 21.69 25.08
CA GLY A 115 9.67 20.62 25.79
C GLY A 115 10.68 19.93 24.89
N ARG A 116 10.25 18.89 24.17
CA ARG A 116 11.10 18.11 23.26
C ARG A 116 10.37 17.85 21.95
N ALA A 117 10.98 18.27 20.85
CA ALA A 117 10.49 18.04 19.50
C ALA A 117 11.47 17.15 18.72
N GLU A 118 10.91 16.37 17.81
CA GLU A 118 11.66 15.50 16.90
C GLU A 118 11.29 15.84 15.46
N PHE A 119 12.32 15.98 14.63
CA PHE A 119 12.20 16.25 13.21
C PHE A 119 13.03 15.25 12.42
N TYR A 120 12.60 15.01 11.18
CA TYR A 120 13.24 14.10 10.25
C TYR A 120 13.68 14.89 9.03
N ALA A 121 14.99 15.05 8.87
CA ALA A 121 15.57 15.74 7.74
C ALA A 121 16.02 14.73 6.69
N TYR A 122 15.53 14.89 5.47
CA TYR A 122 15.83 14.07 4.31
C TYR A 122 16.63 14.89 3.29
N LEU A 123 17.73 14.31 2.82
CA LEU A 123 18.48 14.79 1.67
C LEU A 123 18.23 13.84 0.51
N THR A 124 17.77 14.40 -0.61
CA THR A 124 17.34 13.70 -1.82
C THR A 124 18.08 14.23 -3.05
N SER A 125 18.13 13.46 -4.12
CA SER A 125 18.55 13.96 -5.43
C SER A 125 17.46 14.76 -6.15
N ASP A 126 16.21 14.64 -5.69
CA ASP A 126 15.04 15.22 -6.32
C ASP A 126 14.75 16.63 -5.80
N TYR A 127 14.23 17.50 -6.66
CA TYR A 127 13.86 18.86 -6.28
C TYR A 127 12.48 18.89 -5.62
N PHE A 128 12.42 19.34 -4.36
CA PHE A 128 11.15 19.62 -3.66
C PHE A 128 10.87 21.12 -3.61
N VAL A 129 9.59 21.46 -3.70
CA VAL A 129 9.14 22.84 -3.47
C VAL A 129 9.07 23.06 -1.97
N HIS A 130 9.67 24.15 -1.50
CA HIS A 130 9.70 24.51 -0.08
C HIS A 130 8.71 25.62 0.23
N ASP A 131 8.01 25.46 1.35
CA ASP A 131 7.29 26.54 1.99
C ASP A 131 8.24 27.35 2.87
N PHE A 132 8.08 28.68 2.86
CA PHE A 132 8.92 29.60 3.62
C PHE A 132 8.12 30.26 4.74
N CYS A 133 8.72 30.35 5.92
CA CYS A 133 8.13 31.03 7.08
C CYS A 133 9.12 32.03 7.67
N THR A 134 8.59 33.14 8.19
CA THR A 134 9.41 34.14 8.88
C THR A 134 9.75 33.64 10.29
N ALA A 135 11.04 33.51 10.58
CA ALA A 135 11.51 33.21 11.92
C ALA A 135 11.27 34.40 12.87
N GLY A 136 10.84 34.09 14.09
CA GLY A 136 10.79 35.03 15.21
C GLY A 136 12.19 35.37 15.73
N PRO A 137 12.29 36.27 16.72
CA PRO A 137 13.55 36.57 17.38
C PRO A 137 14.16 35.31 18.02
N PHE A 138 15.45 35.08 17.77
CA PHE A 138 16.18 33.93 18.28
C PHE A 138 16.36 34.03 19.80
N TYR A 139 15.93 33.00 20.52
CA TYR A 139 16.11 32.88 21.97
C TYR A 139 17.08 31.72 22.20
N ASN A 140 18.29 32.03 22.65
CA ASN A 140 19.44 31.13 22.82
C ASN A 140 19.24 29.99 23.86
N ARG A 141 18.11 29.27 23.82
CA ARG A 141 17.58 28.32 24.79
C ARG A 141 17.35 26.93 24.20
N LEU A 142 17.50 26.76 22.89
CA LEU A 142 17.34 25.46 22.24
C LEU A 142 18.64 24.65 22.33
N GLU A 143 18.51 23.40 22.76
CA GLU A 143 19.57 22.40 22.64
C GLU A 143 19.26 21.48 21.47
N GLU A 144 20.16 21.41 20.49
CA GLU A 144 20.00 20.62 19.27
C GLU A 144 20.90 19.37 19.30
N LYS A 145 20.32 18.21 18.98
CA LYS A 145 21.04 16.94 18.81
C LYS A 145 20.66 16.32 17.46
N ILE A 146 21.66 16.14 16.59
CA ILE A 146 21.47 15.56 15.26
C ILE A 146 22.07 14.15 15.23
N SER A 147 21.31 13.19 14.70
CA SER A 147 21.77 11.82 14.55
C SER A 147 22.86 11.67 13.47
N SER A 148 23.55 10.53 13.50
CA SER A 148 24.28 10.05 12.32
C SER A 148 23.33 9.83 11.14
N PRO A 149 23.83 9.88 9.89
CA PRO A 149 23.03 9.58 8.71
C PRO A 149 22.49 8.15 8.73
N ILE A 150 21.23 8.01 8.33
CA ILE A 150 20.51 6.75 8.16
C ILE A 150 20.07 6.69 6.70
N TYR A 151 20.49 5.67 5.96
CA TYR A 151 20.11 5.53 4.57
C TYR A 151 18.80 4.75 4.44
N LEU A 152 17.87 5.27 3.65
CA LEU A 152 16.56 4.68 3.41
C LEU A 152 16.31 4.59 1.91
N GLU A 153 15.63 3.53 1.49
CA GLU A 153 15.15 3.38 0.13
C GLU A 153 13.64 3.61 0.09
N ALA A 154 13.18 4.53 -0.74
CA ALA A 154 11.76 4.77 -0.96
C ALA A 154 11.44 5.06 -2.43
N LEU A 155 10.17 4.90 -2.78
CA LEU A 155 9.67 5.30 -4.09
C LEU A 155 9.51 6.82 -4.13
N THR A 156 9.90 7.44 -5.25
CA THR A 156 9.70 8.88 -5.52
C THR A 156 8.51 9.15 -6.43
N SER A 157 7.95 8.08 -7.01
CA SER A 157 6.77 8.15 -7.86
C SER A 157 5.98 6.85 -7.79
N VAL A 158 4.69 6.94 -8.08
CA VAL A 158 3.83 5.75 -8.20
C VAL A 158 4.27 4.98 -9.45
N PRO A 159 4.71 3.73 -9.32
CA PRO A 159 5.10 2.94 -10.48
C PRO A 159 3.88 2.73 -11.37
N ARG A 160 4.06 3.00 -12.67
CA ARG A 160 3.06 2.72 -13.70
C ARG A 160 3.52 1.53 -14.49
N PHE A 161 2.67 0.52 -14.54
CA PHE A 161 2.93 -0.67 -15.32
C PHE A 161 1.97 -0.70 -16.50
N GLU A 162 2.50 -0.48 -17.70
CA GLU A 162 1.71 -0.53 -18.93
C GLU A 162 1.50 -1.99 -19.36
N GLY A 163 0.54 -2.66 -18.74
CA GLY A 163 0.05 -3.96 -19.19
C GLY A 163 -1.30 -3.84 -19.87
N ARG A 164 -1.50 -4.51 -21.01
CA ARG A 164 -2.81 -4.69 -21.66
C ARG A 164 -3.56 -5.90 -21.10
N GLY A 165 -3.43 -6.09 -19.80
CA GLY A 165 -3.96 -7.22 -19.08
C GLY A 165 -5.45 -7.17 -18.88
N GLU A 166 -6.11 -8.32 -18.87
CA GLU A 166 -7.52 -8.42 -18.46
C GLU A 166 -7.66 -8.41 -16.93
N THR A 167 -6.61 -8.76 -16.19
CA THR A 167 -6.63 -8.83 -14.72
C THR A 167 -5.77 -7.73 -14.12
N CYS A 168 -6.39 -6.76 -13.45
CA CYS A 168 -5.69 -5.72 -12.73
C CYS A 168 -5.69 -6.00 -11.22
N SER A 169 -4.52 -5.90 -10.59
CA SER A 169 -4.35 -5.96 -9.15
C SER A 169 -3.84 -4.61 -8.63
N ARG A 170 -4.29 -4.22 -7.44
CA ARG A 170 -4.03 -2.91 -6.83
C ARG A 170 -3.32 -3.10 -5.50
N ARG A 171 -2.26 -2.33 -5.29
CA ARG A 171 -1.51 -2.33 -4.03
C ARG A 171 -1.28 -0.90 -3.56
N VAL A 172 -1.40 -0.70 -2.25
CA VAL A 172 -1.01 0.54 -1.61
C VAL A 172 0.51 0.55 -1.51
N VAL A 173 1.12 1.62 -2.00
CA VAL A 173 2.56 1.87 -1.94
C VAL A 173 2.80 3.20 -1.24
N SER A 174 3.90 3.32 -0.50
CA SER A 174 4.32 4.58 0.09
C SER A 174 5.31 5.28 -0.84
N VAL A 175 5.03 6.55 -1.14
CA VAL A 175 5.82 7.40 -2.03
C VAL A 175 6.25 8.65 -1.27
N LEU A 176 7.53 9.02 -1.38
CA LEU A 176 8.04 10.26 -0.85
C LEU A 176 7.70 11.41 -1.81
N THR A 177 7.05 12.44 -1.30
CA THR A 177 6.65 13.67 -2.01
C THR A 177 7.15 14.90 -1.25
N SER A 178 6.91 16.11 -1.79
CA SER A 178 7.18 17.36 -1.09
C SER A 178 6.40 17.51 0.22
N ASP A 179 5.25 16.86 0.32
CA ASP A 179 4.37 16.90 1.49
C ASP A 179 4.65 15.77 2.49
N GLY A 180 5.70 14.99 2.25
CA GLY A 180 6.10 13.83 3.05
C GLY A 180 5.77 12.50 2.41
N PHE A 181 5.62 11.46 3.23
CA PHE A 181 5.28 10.12 2.75
C PHE A 181 3.77 10.01 2.54
N GLU A 182 3.37 9.81 1.29
CA GLU A 182 1.98 9.61 0.90
C GLU A 182 1.71 8.15 0.54
N GLU A 183 0.53 7.66 0.94
CA GLU A 183 0.02 6.39 0.46
C GLU A 183 -0.69 6.59 -0.88
N ALA A 184 -0.20 5.89 -1.91
CA ALA A 184 -0.76 5.91 -3.24
C ALA A 184 -1.12 4.49 -3.70
N VAL A 185 -2.09 4.38 -4.59
CA VAL A 185 -2.47 3.08 -5.17
C VAL A 185 -1.71 2.87 -6.46
N ALA A 186 -0.82 1.88 -6.47
CA ALA A 186 -0.24 1.34 -7.69
C ALA A 186 -1.19 0.30 -8.29
N GLU A 187 -1.47 0.43 -9.59
CA GLU A 187 -2.28 -0.53 -10.35
C GLU A 187 -1.39 -1.26 -11.35
N PHE A 188 -1.52 -2.58 -11.39
CA PHE A 188 -0.79 -3.48 -12.27
C PHE A 188 -1.77 -4.35 -13.02
N CYS A 189 -1.72 -4.33 -14.34
CA CYS A 189 -2.60 -5.15 -15.17
C CYS A 189 -1.76 -6.21 -15.91
N ILE A 190 -2.15 -7.49 -15.80
CA ILE A 190 -1.52 -8.66 -16.45
C ILE A 190 -2.48 -9.28 -17.47
#